data_AF-A0A7S1P3T9-F1
#
_entry.id   AF-A0A7S1P3T9-F1
#
_cell.length_a   1.000
_cell.length_b   1.000
_cell.length_c   1.000
_cell.angle_alpha   90.00
_cell.angle_beta   90.00
_cell.angle_gamma   90.00
#
_symmetry.space_group_name_H-M   'P 1'
#
loop_
_entity.id
_entity.type
_entity.pdbx_description
1 polymer ?
#
loop_
_entity_poly.entity_id
_entity_poly.type
_entity_poly.pdbx_seq_one_letter_code
_entity_poly.pdbx_strand_id
1 'polypeptide(L)'
;MSDHRQRGGSRGIRRPADEGTQLAMRGNEFYKMADFAEALNVMPGDAPGRATLLSNKAACLIHLGHLQMALGDLSSSLQISPKQEKAWARKGAVLIRQKRYDDA
;
A
#
# COMPACT_ATOMS: atom_id res chain seq x y z
N MET A 1 -15.66 27.64 47.67
CA MET A 1 -14.31 27.50 47.07
C MET A 1 -14.27 26.10 46.46
N SER A 2 -14.83 25.87 45.26
CA SER A 2 -14.22 26.14 43.93
C SER A 2 -12.90 25.37 43.83
N ASP A 3 -12.64 24.38 42.98
CA ASP A 3 -12.93 24.15 41.55
C ASP A 3 -12.77 22.62 41.28
N HIS A 4 -13.58 21.94 40.47
CA HIS A 4 -13.51 21.86 39.00
C HIS A 4 -12.25 21.14 38.45
N ARG A 5 -12.39 19.87 38.02
CA ARG A 5 -12.31 19.44 36.59
C ARG A 5 -11.99 17.94 36.40
N GLN A 6 -12.79 17.35 35.51
CA GLN A 6 -12.59 16.09 34.80
C GLN A 6 -11.33 16.09 33.90
N ARG A 7 -11.02 14.89 33.38
CA ARG A 7 -10.19 14.49 32.21
C ARG A 7 -8.85 13.88 32.62
N GLY A 8 -8.39 12.77 32.06
CA GLY A 8 -8.85 11.97 30.94
C GLY A 8 -7.80 10.91 30.61
N GLY A 9 -8.15 9.98 29.72
CA GLY A 9 -7.16 9.11 29.08
C GLY A 9 -7.58 7.65 29.03
N SER A 10 -8.59 7.37 28.21
CA SER A 10 -8.86 6.03 27.66
C SER A 10 -7.58 5.53 26.96
N ARG A 11 -6.72 4.83 27.69
CA ARG A 11 -5.64 4.03 27.09
C ARG A 11 -6.32 2.86 26.40
N GLY A 12 -6.65 3.05 25.13
CA GLY A 12 -7.18 2.02 24.26
C GLY A 12 -6.23 0.84 24.27
N ILE A 13 -6.62 -0.20 24.99
CA ILE A 13 -5.96 -1.50 24.98
C ILE A 13 -6.19 -2.04 23.57
N ARG A 14 -5.23 -1.77 22.67
CA ARG A 14 -5.20 -2.36 21.34
C ARG A 14 -5.10 -3.88 21.57
N ARG A 15 -6.09 -4.65 21.12
CA ARG A 15 -6.19 -6.07 21.45
C ARG A 15 -5.05 -6.82 20.76
N PRO A 16 -4.37 -7.78 21.42
CA PRO A 16 -3.33 -8.60 20.78
C PRO A 16 -3.83 -9.40 19.55
N ALA A 17 -5.14 -9.59 19.41
CA ALA A 17 -5.77 -10.15 18.22
C ALA A 17 -5.55 -9.27 16.95
N ASP A 18 -5.47 -7.95 17.10
CA ASP A 18 -5.23 -7.03 15.98
C ASP A 18 -3.76 -7.05 15.56
N GLU A 19 -2.83 -7.24 16.51
CA GLU A 19 -1.39 -7.32 16.23
C GLU A 19 -1.03 -8.61 15.50
N GLY A 20 -1.55 -9.76 15.95
CA GLY A 20 -1.37 -11.04 15.26
C GLY A 20 -1.93 -11.01 13.83
N THR A 21 -3.10 -10.40 13.65
CA THR A 21 -3.70 -10.26 12.31
C THR A 21 -2.92 -9.28 11.42
N GLN A 22 -2.41 -8.18 11.97
CA GLN A 22 -1.56 -7.23 11.22
C GLN A 22 -0.21 -7.84 10.85
N LEU A 23 0.40 -8.62 11.73
CA LEU A 23 1.63 -9.37 11.45
C LEU A 23 1.41 -10.41 10.36
N ALA A 24 0.32 -11.19 10.45
CA ALA A 24 -0.06 -12.15 9.43
C ALA A 24 -0.33 -11.47 8.07
N MET A 25 -1.03 -10.33 8.06
CA MET A 25 -1.24 -9.54 6.84
C MET A 25 0.08 -9.05 6.27
N ARG A 26 0.97 -8.46 7.08
CA ARG A 26 2.30 -8.01 6.61
C ARG A 26 3.12 -9.16 6.04
N GLY A 27 3.15 -10.31 6.70
CA GLY A 27 3.82 -11.50 6.21
C GLY A 27 3.28 -11.96 4.85
N ASN A 28 1.95 -12.00 4.69
CA ASN A 28 1.32 -12.35 3.42
C ASN A 28 1.62 -11.33 2.31
N GLU A 29 1.68 -10.03 2.63
CA GLU A 29 2.06 -9.00 1.66
C GLU A 29 3.54 -9.14 1.25
N PHE A 30 4.46 -9.42 2.18
CA PHE A 30 5.86 -9.71 1.85
C PHE A 30 6.00 -10.95 0.96
N TYR A 31 5.25 -12.01 1.26
CA TYR A 31 5.21 -13.22 0.44
C TYR A 31 4.77 -12.91 -1.00
N LYS A 32 3.65 -12.18 -1.15
CA LYS A 32 3.18 -11.72 -2.48
C LYS A 32 4.20 -10.84 -3.18
N MET A 33 4.92 -9.97 -2.47
CA MET A 33 5.95 -9.14 -3.08
C MET A 33 7.11 -9.97 -3.64
N ALA A 34 7.52 -11.04 -2.94
CA ALA A 34 8.53 -11.96 -3.45
C ALA A 34 8.06 -12.64 -4.73
N ASP A 35 6.82 -13.15 -4.73
CA ASP A 35 6.21 -13.77 -5.92
C ASP A 35 6.11 -12.78 -7.11
N PHE A 36 5.72 -11.53 -6.84
CA PHE A 36 5.68 -10.50 -7.88
C PHE A 36 7.07 -10.17 -8.42
N ALA A 37 8.09 -10.12 -7.56
CA ALA A 37 9.46 -9.86 -7.99
C ALA A 37 9.99 -10.96 -8.92
N GLU A 38 9.78 -12.23 -8.54
CA GLU A 38 10.12 -13.39 -9.37
C GLU A 38 9.36 -13.38 -10.70
N ALA A 39 8.04 -13.16 -10.64
CA ALA A 39 7.21 -13.08 -11.85
C ALA A 39 7.70 -11.97 -12.80
N LEU A 40 8.08 -10.80 -12.26
CA LEU A 40 8.62 -9.69 -13.04
C LEU A 40 10.04 -9.95 -13.55
N ASN A 41 10.80 -10.89 -12.99
CA ASN A 41 12.12 -11.25 -13.48
C ASN A 41 12.05 -12.14 -14.72
N VAL A 42 11.06 -13.04 -14.77
CA VAL A 42 10.86 -13.97 -15.89
C VAL A 42 10.06 -13.34 -17.03
N MET A 43 9.17 -12.37 -16.73
CA MET A 43 8.34 -11.75 -17.75
C MET A 43 9.09 -10.71 -18.60
N PRO A 44 8.95 -10.76 -19.94
CA PRO A 44 9.47 -9.71 -20.81
C PRO A 44 8.81 -8.35 -20.51
N GLY A 45 9.56 -7.27 -20.73
CA GLY A 45 9.22 -5.91 -20.29
C GLY A 45 7.95 -5.32 -20.92
N ASP A 46 7.57 -5.84 -22.08
CA ASP A 46 6.42 -5.44 -22.91
C ASP A 46 5.19 -6.35 -22.72
N ALA A 47 5.30 -7.40 -21.90
CA ALA A 47 4.19 -8.32 -21.67
C ALA A 47 2.98 -7.58 -21.06
N PRO A 48 1.77 -7.69 -21.63
CA PRO A 48 0.56 -7.10 -21.07
C PRO A 48 0.28 -7.57 -19.63
N GLY A 49 0.69 -8.81 -19.30
CA GLY A 49 0.61 -9.38 -17.95
C GLY A 49 1.49 -8.65 -16.93
N ARG A 50 2.63 -8.08 -17.38
CA ARG A 50 3.56 -7.33 -16.53
C ARG A 50 2.90 -6.09 -15.94
N ALA A 51 2.08 -5.39 -16.72
CA ALA A 51 1.33 -4.23 -16.24
C ALA A 51 0.39 -4.61 -15.07
N THR A 52 -0.33 -5.73 -15.20
CA THR A 52 -1.25 -6.20 -14.14
C THR A 52 -0.48 -6.55 -12.86
N LEU A 53 0.69 -7.18 -12.99
CA LEU A 53 1.52 -7.54 -11.83
C LEU A 53 2.13 -6.32 -11.15
N LEU A 54 2.65 -5.36 -11.90
CA LEU A 54 3.15 -4.10 -11.36
C LEU A 54 2.05 -3.35 -10.60
N SER A 55 0.84 -3.30 -11.16
CA SER A 55 -0.31 -2.71 -10.49
C SER A 55 -0.65 -3.44 -9.19
N ASN A 56 -0.63 -4.77 -9.17
CA ASN A 56 -0.92 -5.57 -7.98
C ASN A 56 0.15 -5.43 -6.90
N LYS A 57 1.43 -5.46 -7.29
CA LYS A 57 2.55 -5.17 -6.39
C LYS A 57 2.43 -3.77 -5.78
N ALA A 58 2.03 -2.77 -6.57
CA ALA A 58 1.77 -1.44 -6.07
C ALA A 58 0.63 -1.38 -5.05
N ALA A 59 -0.42 -2.20 -5.19
CA ALA A 59 -1.47 -2.29 -4.17
C ALA A 59 -0.90 -2.78 -2.83
N CYS A 60 -0.07 -3.82 -2.86
CA CYS A 60 0.63 -4.32 -1.68
C CYS A 60 1.52 -3.23 -1.05
N LEU A 61 2.27 -2.48 -1.87
CA LEU A 61 3.11 -1.36 -1.41
C LEU A 61 2.27 -0.24 -0.76
N ILE A 62 1.10 0.06 -1.30
CA ILE A 62 0.14 1.02 -0.71
C ILE A 62 -0.30 0.54 0.67
N HIS A 63 -0.63 -0.74 0.83
CA HIS A 63 -1.02 -1.30 2.13
C HIS A 63 0.10 -1.26 3.16
N LEU A 64 1.35 -1.50 2.73
CA LEU A 64 2.53 -1.41 3.60
C LEU A 64 2.97 0.04 3.88
N GLY A 65 2.42 1.03 3.17
CA GLY A 65 2.77 2.44 3.33
C GLY A 65 3.97 2.90 2.50
N HIS A 66 4.52 2.04 1.64
CA HIS A 66 5.59 2.35 0.70
C HIS A 66 5.06 3.09 -0.54
N LEU A 67 4.49 4.28 -0.32
CA LEU A 67 3.76 5.03 -1.34
C LEU A 67 4.63 5.43 -2.55
N GLN A 68 5.90 5.79 -2.33
CA GLN A 68 6.77 6.19 -3.44
C GLN A 68 7.13 5.03 -4.37
N MET A 69 7.43 3.87 -3.78
CA MET A 69 7.66 2.65 -4.56
C MET A 69 6.40 2.25 -5.35
N ALA A 70 5.22 2.40 -4.73
CA ALA A 70 3.95 2.13 -5.41
C ALA A 70 3.73 3.06 -6.62
N LEU A 71 4.08 4.35 -6.53
CA LEU A 71 4.00 5.27 -7.67
C LEU A 71 4.93 4.88 -8.82
N GLY A 72 6.13 4.41 -8.50
CA GLY A 72 7.08 3.88 -9.49
C GLY A 72 6.48 2.71 -10.25
N ASP A 73 6.04 1.67 -9.53
CA ASP A 73 5.44 0.47 -10.11
C ASP A 73 4.17 0.80 -10.93
N LEU A 74 3.30 1.71 -10.45
CA LEU A 74 2.12 2.16 -11.19
C LEU A 74 2.48 2.94 -12.46
N SER A 75 3.55 3.73 -12.42
CA SER A 75 3.98 4.48 -13.60
C SER A 75 4.54 3.55 -14.66
N SER A 76 5.35 2.56 -14.29
CA SER A 76 5.79 1.50 -15.21
C SER A 76 4.62 0.68 -15.75
N SER A 77 3.64 0.34 -14.89
CA SER A 77 2.42 -0.34 -15.33
C SER A 77 1.66 0.46 -16.40
N LEU A 78 1.53 1.77 -16.22
CA LEU A 78 0.82 2.66 -17.14
C LEU A 78 1.60 2.93 -18.44
N GLN A 79 2.93 2.83 -18.41
CA GLN A 79 3.74 2.88 -19.64
C GLN A 79 3.50 1.64 -20.52
N ILE A 80 3.38 0.46 -19.91
CA ILE A 80 3.10 -0.79 -20.62
C ILE A 80 1.64 -0.86 -21.07
N SER A 81 0.70 -0.50 -20.18
CA SER A 81 -0.73 -0.52 -20.46
C SER A 81 -1.39 0.78 -19.96
N PRO A 82 -1.44 1.82 -20.80
CA PRO A 82 -2.03 3.11 -20.43
C PRO A 82 -3.55 3.02 -20.23
N LYS A 83 -4.19 1.98 -20.75
CA LYS A 83 -5.64 1.70 -20.62
C LYS A 83 -6.01 0.98 -19.31
N GLN A 84 -5.04 0.70 -18.43
CA GLN A 84 -5.32 -0.03 -17.20
C GLN A 84 -5.95 0.89 -16.13
N GLU A 85 -7.29 0.92 -16.09
CA GLU A 85 -8.06 1.77 -15.17
C GLU A 85 -7.68 1.57 -13.69
N LYS A 86 -7.42 0.33 -13.28
CA LYS A 86 -7.00 -0.01 -11.92
C LYS A 86 -5.70 0.69 -11.51
N ALA A 87 -4.74 0.81 -12.43
CA ALA A 87 -3.49 1.49 -12.15
C ALA A 87 -3.71 3.01 -11.96
N TRP A 88 -4.57 3.64 -12.76
CA TRP A 88 -4.94 5.05 -12.56
C TRP A 88 -5.64 5.28 -11.23
N ALA A 89 -6.63 4.45 -10.89
CA ALA A 89 -7.34 4.54 -9.62
C ALA A 89 -6.39 4.39 -8.42
N ARG A 90 -5.47 3.41 -8.47
CA ARG A 90 -4.45 3.20 -7.43
C ARG A 90 -3.48 4.38 -7.35
N LYS A 91 -3.06 4.95 -8.48
CA LYS A 91 -2.18 6.14 -8.52
C LYS A 91 -2.84 7.34 -7.85
N GLY A 92 -4.12 7.58 -8.13
CA GLY A 92 -4.92 8.61 -7.45
C GLY A 92 -4.96 8.38 -5.93
N ALA A 93 -5.23 7.15 -5.49
CA ALA A 93 -5.23 6.80 -4.07
C ALA A 93 -3.87 7.03 -3.41
N VAL A 94 -2.77 6.74 -4.10
CA VAL A 94 -1.40 6.97 -3.60
C VAL A 94 -1.13 8.46 -3.44
N LEU A 95 -1.48 9.27 -4.44
CA LEU A 95 -1.28 10.73 -4.40
C LEU A 95 -2.09 11.38 -3.26
N ILE A 96 -3.33 10.94 -3.05
CA ILE A 96 -4.16 11.39 -1.92
C ILE A 96 -3.52 11.01 -0.59
N ARG A 97 -3.00 9.78 -0.48
CA ARG A 97 -2.31 9.36 0.74
C ARG A 97 -1.00 10.12 0.96
N GLN A 98 -0.19 10.36 -0.07
CA GLN A 98 1.06 11.11 0.06
C GLN A 98 0.81 12.54 0.55
N LYS A 99 -0.16 13.26 -0.02
CA LYS A 99 -0.52 14.60 0.48
C LYS A 99 -0.92 14.60 1.96
N ARG A 100 -1.59 13.55 2.43
CA ARG A 100 -1.93 13.38 3.85
C ARG A 100 -0.73 13.06 4.76
N TYR A 101 0.37 12.57 4.20
CA TYR A 101 1.63 12.38 4.94
C TYR A 101 2.54 13.61 4.84
N ASP A 102 2.48 14.37 3.74
CA ASP A 102 3.20 15.63 3.58
C ASP A 102 2.66 16.71 4.53
N ASP A 103 1.37 16.63 4.89
CA ASP A 103 0.70 17.53 5.85
C ASP A 103 0.87 17.13 7.34
N ALA A 104 1.65 16.08 7.66
CA ALA A 104 1.85 15.55 9.02
C ALA A 104 3.22 15.93 9.60
#